data_AF-A0A523XTZ8-F1
#
_entry.id   AF-A0A523XTZ8-F1
#
_cell.length_a   1.000
_cell.length_b   1.000
_cell.length_c   1.000
_cell.angle_alpha   90.00
_cell.angle_beta   90.00
_cell.angle_gamma   90.00
#
_symmetry.space_group_name_H-M   'P 1'
#
loop_
_entity.id
_entity.type
_entity.pdbx_description
1 polymer ?
#
loop_
_entity_poly.entity_id
_entity_poly.type
_entity_poly.pdbx_seq_one_letter_code
_entity_poly.pdbx_strand_id
1 'polypeptide(L)'
;MPAVNPERLRQQVEDLLTLLGDPVALKRQCLDLLDFYADRTRRLAASGGVEDTAWVFNVPRPVLRALSHGLCSHTQEKPALMLPTATALWEAGYRETRLLASDILGGIRQSEVAQWAETRVPNCDDRAVLTELASQGLAGLREADPAAFLERVSVWLGSTHRRLRLFALMALQSAAEDPAFEDLPTVFRLLSGVSEMARGESRQVLYTLLRTLTRRSPPEATRFLLDELACAIPGTQRMIRVSLEHFPERQRELLKQALSAKNQAGIIPPS
;
A
#
# COMPACT_ATOMS: atom_id res chain seq x y z
N MET A 1 -12.86 -28.57 -3.28
CA MET A 1 -12.44 -27.81 -2.09
C MET A 1 -12.98 -28.52 -0.86
N PRO A 2 -12.16 -28.94 0.11
CA PRO A 2 -12.64 -29.54 1.35
C PRO A 2 -13.42 -28.50 2.18
N ALA A 3 -14.39 -28.96 2.97
CA ALA A 3 -15.05 -28.08 3.95
C ALA A 3 -14.02 -27.57 4.97
N VAL A 4 -14.03 -26.28 5.27
CA VAL A 4 -13.12 -25.67 6.24
C VAL A 4 -13.59 -26.08 7.64
N ASN A 5 -12.86 -26.99 8.28
CA ASN A 5 -13.04 -27.34 9.69
C ASN A 5 -12.15 -26.42 10.55
N PRO A 6 -12.73 -25.54 11.39
CA PRO A 6 -11.97 -24.58 12.19
C PRO A 6 -10.96 -25.20 13.16
N GLU A 7 -11.30 -26.31 13.82
CA GLU A 7 -10.41 -26.96 14.78
C GLU A 7 -9.19 -27.57 14.09
N ARG A 8 -9.43 -28.24 12.95
CA ARG A 8 -8.35 -28.78 12.12
C ARG A 8 -7.45 -27.67 11.61
N LEU A 9 -8.02 -26.58 11.11
CA LEU A 9 -7.26 -25.45 10.61
C LEU A 9 -6.40 -24.82 11.72
N ARG A 10 -6.94 -24.67 12.93
CA ARG A 10 -6.17 -24.19 14.09
C ARG A 10 -4.98 -25.10 14.38
N GLN A 11 -5.18 -26.42 14.41
CA GLN A 11 -4.09 -27.37 14.62
C GLN A 11 -3.03 -27.28 13.51
N GLN A 12 -3.45 -27.17 12.25
CA GLN A 12 -2.54 -27.02 11.11
C GLN A 12 -1.72 -25.73 11.18
N VAL A 13 -2.31 -24.64 11.69
CA VAL A 13 -1.60 -23.39 11.94
C VAL A 13 -0.60 -23.56 13.09
N GLU A 14 -0.99 -24.20 14.20
CA GLU A 14 -0.07 -24.49 15.32
C GLU A 14 1.12 -25.34 14.90
N ASP A 15 0.89 -26.38 14.09
CA ASP A 15 1.93 -27.22 13.52
C ASP A 15 2.89 -26.39 12.65
N LEU A 16 2.37 -25.45 11.85
CA LEU A 16 3.18 -24.55 11.03
C LEU A 16 4.07 -23.64 11.89
N LEU A 17 3.56 -23.15 13.03
CA LEU A 17 4.30 -22.27 13.93
C LEU A 17 5.49 -22.98 14.61
N THR A 18 5.48 -24.31 14.71
CA THR A 18 6.64 -25.07 15.18
C THR A 18 7.88 -24.90 14.27
N LEU A 19 7.67 -24.47 13.02
CA LEU A 19 8.71 -24.28 12.01
C LEU A 19 9.23 -22.84 11.89
N LEU A 20 8.88 -21.91 12.79
CA LEU A 20 9.29 -20.50 12.70
C LEU A 20 10.82 -20.25 12.65
N GLY A 21 11.64 -21.25 13.02
CA GLY A 21 13.09 -21.22 12.89
C GLY A 21 13.64 -21.75 11.56
N ASP A 22 12.81 -22.35 10.72
CA ASP A 22 13.17 -22.90 9.41
C ASP A 22 12.23 -22.33 8.32
N PRO A 23 12.58 -21.18 7.73
CA PRO A 23 11.78 -20.53 6.69
C PRO A 23 11.50 -21.42 5.48
N VAL A 24 12.39 -22.38 5.17
CA VAL A 24 12.25 -23.27 4.03
C VAL A 24 11.19 -24.33 4.31
N ALA A 25 11.27 -24.98 5.48
CA ALA A 25 10.29 -25.96 5.90
C ALA A 25 8.90 -25.31 6.10
N LEU A 26 8.86 -24.15 6.73
CA LEU A 26 7.62 -23.39 6.94
C LEU A 26 6.98 -23.02 5.60
N LYS A 27 7.75 -22.46 4.66
CA LYS A 27 7.24 -22.16 3.31
C LYS A 27 6.64 -23.38 2.64
N ARG A 28 7.32 -24.53 2.69
CA ARG A 28 6.82 -25.78 2.08
C ARG A 28 5.49 -26.20 2.71
N GLN A 29 5.42 -26.28 4.03
CA GLN A 29 4.18 -26.68 4.71
C GLN A 29 3.05 -25.67 4.50
N CYS A 30 3.36 -24.38 4.43
CA CYS A 30 2.37 -23.35 4.08
C CYS A 30 1.82 -23.57 2.66
N LEU A 31 2.67 -23.87 1.68
CA LEU A 31 2.21 -24.16 0.32
C LEU A 31 1.35 -25.42 0.26
N ASP A 32 1.72 -26.48 0.97
CA ASP A 32 0.93 -27.71 1.06
C ASP A 32 -0.45 -27.45 1.66
N LEU A 33 -0.53 -26.60 2.68
CA LEU A 33 -1.78 -26.20 3.30
C LEU A 33 -2.66 -25.36 2.36
N LEU A 34 -2.06 -24.40 1.65
CA LEU A 34 -2.77 -23.58 0.67
C LEU A 34 -3.28 -24.43 -0.50
N ASP A 35 -2.49 -25.38 -1.00
CA ASP A 35 -2.91 -26.30 -2.05
C ASP A 35 -4.04 -27.23 -1.59
N PHE A 36 -4.00 -27.71 -0.34
CA PHE A 36 -5.07 -28.53 0.24
C PHE A 36 -6.42 -27.78 0.24
N TYR A 37 -6.41 -26.49 0.57
CA TYR A 37 -7.61 -25.65 0.59
C TYR A 37 -7.89 -24.92 -0.74
N ALA A 38 -7.08 -25.13 -1.77
CA ALA A 38 -7.22 -24.43 -3.04
C ALA A 38 -8.54 -24.75 -3.75
N ASP A 39 -9.16 -23.72 -4.33
CA ASP A 39 -10.30 -23.90 -5.21
C ASP A 39 -9.84 -24.16 -6.65
N ARG A 40 -9.58 -25.44 -6.94
CA ARG A 40 -9.13 -25.90 -8.26
C ARG A 40 -10.19 -25.75 -9.36
N THR A 41 -11.45 -25.51 -9.02
CA THR A 41 -12.51 -25.34 -10.02
C THR A 41 -12.43 -23.99 -10.74
N ARG A 42 -11.76 -23.00 -10.14
CA ARG A 42 -11.56 -21.66 -10.71
C ARG A 42 -10.33 -21.53 -11.62
N ARG A 43 -9.48 -22.57 -11.73
CA ARG A 43 -8.28 -22.53 -12.59
C ARG A 43 -8.57 -22.51 -14.10
N LEU A 44 -9.82 -22.75 -14.53
CA LEU A 44 -10.18 -22.94 -15.94
C LEU A 44 -10.65 -21.67 -16.69
N ALA A 45 -10.66 -20.48 -16.08
CA ALA A 45 -11.16 -19.26 -16.72
C ALA A 45 -10.10 -18.17 -17.01
N ALA A 46 -8.80 -18.50 -16.98
CA ALA A 46 -7.73 -17.57 -17.34
C ALA A 46 -7.38 -17.63 -18.85
N SER A 47 -8.40 -17.65 -19.71
CA SER A 47 -8.25 -17.42 -21.15
C SER A 47 -9.04 -16.16 -21.52
N GLY A 48 -8.40 -15.00 -21.36
CA GLY A 48 -8.92 -13.74 -21.88
C GLY A 48 -8.92 -12.58 -20.88
N GLY A 49 -7.75 -12.04 -20.58
CA GLY A 49 -7.63 -10.79 -19.81
C GLY A 49 -6.21 -10.58 -19.31
N VAL A 50 -5.50 -9.63 -19.90
CA VAL A 50 -4.14 -9.21 -19.56
C VAL A 50 -4.12 -8.62 -18.14
N GLU A 51 -3.02 -8.86 -17.38
CA GLU A 51 -2.59 -8.16 -16.14
C GLU A 51 -2.65 -8.87 -14.77
N ASP A 52 -2.64 -10.22 -14.68
CA ASP A 52 -2.34 -10.88 -13.39
C ASP A 52 -1.41 -12.09 -13.58
N THR A 53 -0.10 -11.87 -13.43
CA THR A 53 0.96 -12.89 -13.62
C THR A 53 1.23 -13.72 -12.37
N ALA A 54 0.63 -13.40 -11.23
CA ALA A 54 0.82 -14.15 -9.99
C ALA A 54 0.06 -15.48 -10.02
N TRP A 55 0.71 -16.56 -9.58
CA TRP A 55 0.04 -17.84 -9.40
C TRP A 55 -0.91 -17.74 -8.18
N VAL A 56 -2.17 -18.12 -8.36
CA VAL A 56 -3.23 -17.97 -7.33
C VAL A 56 -3.78 -19.34 -6.93
N PHE A 57 -3.92 -19.58 -5.63
CA PHE A 57 -4.56 -20.79 -5.07
C PHE A 57 -6.08 -20.65 -4.94
N ASN A 58 -6.61 -19.43 -4.86
CA ASN A 58 -8.02 -19.11 -4.62
C ASN A 58 -8.54 -19.71 -3.32
N VAL A 59 -7.71 -19.66 -2.27
CA VAL A 59 -8.03 -20.22 -0.95
C VAL A 59 -9.17 -19.44 -0.30
N PRO A 60 -10.10 -20.09 0.43
CA PRO A 60 -11.11 -19.40 1.23
C PRO A 60 -10.49 -18.37 2.19
N ARG A 61 -11.08 -17.17 2.23
CA ARG A 61 -10.65 -16.08 3.13
C ARG A 61 -10.49 -16.50 4.60
N PRO A 62 -11.33 -17.38 5.19
CA PRO A 62 -11.14 -17.84 6.56
C PRO A 62 -9.79 -18.55 6.79
N VAL A 63 -9.29 -19.29 5.80
CA VAL A 63 -8.00 -20.00 5.88
C VAL A 63 -6.84 -18.99 5.88
N LEU A 64 -6.86 -18.02 4.97
CA LEU A 64 -5.84 -16.96 4.93
C LEU A 64 -5.83 -16.14 6.22
N ARG A 65 -7.01 -15.81 6.77
CA ARG A 65 -7.10 -15.09 8.05
C ARG A 65 -6.53 -15.90 9.22
N ALA A 66 -6.81 -17.19 9.29
CA ALA A 66 -6.27 -18.04 10.36
C ALA A 66 -4.74 -18.15 10.27
N LEU A 67 -4.20 -18.31 9.05
CA LEU A 67 -2.75 -18.34 8.81
C LEU A 67 -2.10 -17.01 9.18
N SER A 68 -2.66 -15.91 8.69
CA SER A 68 -2.22 -14.54 9.00
C SER A 68 -2.19 -14.31 10.51
N HIS A 69 -3.30 -14.58 11.21
CA HIS A 69 -3.39 -14.40 12.65
C HIS A 69 -2.36 -15.24 13.42
N GLY A 70 -2.20 -16.52 13.07
CA GLY A 70 -1.21 -17.39 13.68
C GLY A 70 0.22 -16.90 13.47
N LEU A 71 0.60 -16.60 12.23
CA LEU A 71 1.94 -16.14 11.89
C LEU A 71 2.27 -14.78 12.53
N CYS A 72 1.30 -13.86 12.57
CA CYS A 72 1.50 -12.53 13.12
C CYS A 72 1.66 -12.52 14.65
N SER A 73 1.18 -13.55 15.36
CA SER A 73 1.24 -13.62 16.83
C SER A 73 2.64 -13.57 17.43
N HIS A 74 3.69 -13.90 16.66
CA HIS A 74 5.08 -13.92 17.12
C HIS A 74 5.96 -12.78 16.56
N THR A 75 5.36 -11.84 15.83
CA THR A 75 6.10 -10.75 15.15
C THR A 75 6.82 -9.81 16.10
N GLN A 76 6.23 -9.50 17.25
CA GLN A 76 6.86 -8.65 18.26
C GLN A 76 7.91 -9.41 19.09
N GLU A 77 7.66 -10.69 19.40
CA GLU A 77 8.53 -11.49 20.26
C GLU A 77 9.80 -11.97 19.53
N LYS A 78 9.68 -12.29 18.24
CA LYS A 78 10.75 -12.94 17.46
C LYS A 78 10.95 -12.28 16.08
N PRO A 79 11.13 -10.95 15.97
CA PRO A 79 11.23 -10.25 14.69
C PRO A 79 12.37 -10.78 13.79
N ALA A 80 13.49 -11.19 14.41
CA ALA A 80 14.64 -11.77 13.70
C ALA A 80 14.33 -13.08 12.95
N LEU A 81 13.34 -13.86 13.42
CA LEU A 81 12.88 -15.07 12.74
C LEU A 81 11.78 -14.78 11.71
N MET A 82 11.01 -13.71 11.94
CA MET A 82 9.86 -13.38 11.09
C MET A 82 10.27 -12.77 9.74
N LEU A 83 11.32 -11.95 9.69
CA LEU A 83 11.76 -11.36 8.42
C LEU A 83 12.24 -12.43 7.40
N PRO A 84 13.07 -13.43 7.78
CA PRO A 84 13.37 -14.57 6.92
C PRO A 84 12.13 -15.37 6.50
N THR A 85 11.18 -15.58 7.41
CA THR A 85 9.91 -16.27 7.11
C THR A 85 9.08 -15.51 6.07
N ALA A 86 8.88 -14.20 6.25
CA ALA A 86 8.19 -13.35 5.28
C ALA A 86 8.90 -13.37 3.92
N THR A 87 10.23 -13.33 3.93
CA THR A 87 11.04 -13.42 2.70
C THR A 87 10.78 -14.72 1.96
N ALA A 88 10.83 -15.86 2.65
CA ALA A 88 10.60 -17.17 2.05
C ALA A 88 9.19 -17.29 1.45
N LEU A 89 8.16 -16.78 2.15
CA LEU A 89 6.78 -16.77 1.66
C LEU A 89 6.61 -15.84 0.44
N TRP A 90 7.26 -14.67 0.44
CA TRP A 90 7.22 -13.75 -0.69
C TRP A 90 7.84 -14.35 -1.95
N GLU A 91 9.01 -14.97 -1.79
CA GLU A 91 9.78 -15.62 -2.86
C GLU A 91 9.09 -16.87 -3.42
N ALA A 92 8.12 -17.44 -2.71
CA ALA A 92 7.30 -18.54 -3.24
C ALA A 92 6.49 -18.13 -4.49
N GLY A 93 6.24 -16.82 -4.69
CA GLY A 93 5.69 -16.29 -5.93
C GLY A 93 4.16 -16.39 -6.09
N TYR A 94 3.45 -16.91 -5.09
CA TYR A 94 1.99 -16.97 -5.08
C TYR A 94 1.39 -15.72 -4.44
N ARG A 95 0.20 -15.30 -4.91
CA ARG A 95 -0.51 -14.14 -4.33
C ARG A 95 -0.74 -14.35 -2.83
N GLU A 96 -1.29 -15.49 -2.45
CA GLU A 96 -1.63 -15.81 -1.07
C GLU A 96 -0.40 -15.77 -0.15
N THR A 97 0.75 -16.30 -0.59
CA THR A 97 1.96 -16.30 0.24
C THR A 97 2.56 -14.90 0.36
N ARG A 98 2.44 -14.05 -0.66
CA ARG A 98 2.86 -12.64 -0.59
C ARG A 98 1.95 -11.80 0.32
N LEU A 99 0.64 -12.09 0.36
CA LEU A 99 -0.27 -11.47 1.32
C LEU A 99 0.12 -11.86 2.75
N LEU A 100 0.34 -13.15 3.02
CA LEU A 100 0.83 -13.61 4.33
C LEU A 100 2.19 -12.99 4.72
N ALA A 101 3.11 -12.86 3.76
CA ALA A 101 4.36 -12.17 3.99
C ALA A 101 4.14 -10.69 4.36
N SER A 102 3.21 -10.01 3.68
CA SER A 102 2.87 -8.61 3.99
C SER A 102 2.31 -8.49 5.41
N ASP A 103 1.42 -9.39 5.83
CA ASP A 103 0.88 -9.41 7.19
C ASP A 103 1.99 -9.58 8.25
N ILE A 104 2.92 -10.52 8.01
CA ILE A 104 4.07 -10.74 8.91
C ILE A 104 4.92 -9.46 9.03
N LEU A 105 5.26 -8.84 7.91
CA LEU A 105 6.07 -7.62 7.87
C LEU A 105 5.39 -6.48 8.63
N GLY A 106 4.06 -6.43 8.60
CA GLY A 106 3.28 -5.42 9.32
C GLY A 106 3.44 -5.49 10.84
N GLY A 107 3.81 -6.64 11.39
CA GLY A 107 4.15 -6.78 12.81
C GLY A 107 5.59 -6.41 13.15
N ILE A 108 6.47 -6.23 12.17
CA ILE A 108 7.88 -5.90 12.39
C ILE A 108 8.03 -4.37 12.48
N ARG A 109 8.61 -3.89 13.57
CA ARG A 109 8.71 -2.45 13.90
C ARG A 109 9.99 -1.79 13.42
N GLN A 110 10.97 -2.60 13.01
CA GLN A 110 12.29 -2.14 12.64
C GLN A 110 12.36 -1.64 11.19
N SER A 111 13.31 -0.75 10.90
CA SER A 111 13.41 -0.05 9.61
C SER A 111 13.89 -0.95 8.45
N GLU A 112 14.43 -2.14 8.73
CA GLU A 112 14.82 -3.12 7.72
C GLU A 112 13.65 -3.55 6.84
N VAL A 113 12.40 -3.49 7.33
CA VAL A 113 11.19 -3.77 6.55
C VAL A 113 11.07 -2.84 5.35
N ALA A 114 11.45 -1.57 5.54
CA ALA A 114 11.43 -0.58 4.47
C ALA A 114 12.45 -0.91 3.39
N GLN A 115 13.69 -1.23 3.78
CA GLN A 115 14.73 -1.67 2.84
C GLN A 115 14.33 -2.98 2.13
N TRP A 116 13.69 -3.89 2.86
CA TRP A 116 13.16 -5.13 2.30
C TRP A 116 12.14 -4.83 1.19
N ALA A 117 11.18 -3.94 1.44
CA ALA A 117 10.15 -3.56 0.45
C ALA A 117 10.78 -2.90 -0.77
N GLU A 118 11.74 -1.99 -0.56
CA GLU A 118 12.46 -1.25 -1.61
C GLU A 118 13.07 -2.18 -2.67
N THR A 119 13.65 -3.30 -2.25
CA THR A 119 14.30 -4.27 -3.15
C THR A 119 13.32 -5.17 -3.92
N ARG A 120 12.07 -5.30 -3.48
CA ARG A 120 11.11 -6.33 -3.96
C ARG A 120 9.92 -5.75 -4.70
N VAL A 121 9.46 -4.58 -4.31
CA VAL A 121 8.38 -3.83 -5.00
C VAL A 121 8.65 -3.62 -6.49
N PRO A 122 9.87 -3.28 -6.96
CA PRO A 122 10.14 -3.10 -8.39
C PRO A 122 9.80 -4.32 -9.26
N ASN A 123 9.83 -5.53 -8.69
CA ASN A 123 9.61 -6.79 -9.38
C ASN A 123 8.23 -7.42 -9.09
N CYS A 124 7.36 -6.73 -8.34
CA CYS A 124 6.00 -7.20 -8.06
C CYS A 124 5.00 -6.55 -9.01
N ASP A 125 4.29 -7.35 -9.81
CA ASP A 125 3.23 -6.88 -10.73
C ASP A 125 1.85 -6.81 -10.06
N ASP A 126 1.68 -7.59 -8.99
CA ASP A 126 0.38 -7.79 -8.36
C ASP A 126 -0.01 -6.56 -7.52
N ARG A 127 -0.99 -5.80 -8.02
CA ARG A 127 -1.47 -4.59 -7.38
C ARG A 127 -2.14 -4.84 -6.03
N ALA A 128 -2.84 -5.96 -5.86
CA ALA A 128 -3.47 -6.29 -4.58
C ALA A 128 -2.39 -6.53 -3.51
N VAL A 129 -1.34 -7.27 -3.87
CA VAL A 129 -0.18 -7.48 -2.99
C VAL A 129 0.54 -6.17 -2.66
N LEU A 130 0.77 -5.30 -3.66
CA LEU A 130 1.40 -3.99 -3.40
C LEU A 130 0.58 -3.11 -2.45
N THR A 131 -0.75 -3.15 -2.59
CA THR A 131 -1.68 -2.41 -1.71
C THR A 131 -1.64 -2.96 -0.29
N GLU A 132 -1.60 -4.29 -0.13
CA GLU A 132 -1.50 -4.93 1.19
C GLU A 132 -0.15 -4.63 1.85
N LEU A 133 0.95 -4.74 1.10
CA LEU A 133 2.29 -4.44 1.59
C LEU A 133 2.41 -2.96 2.01
N ALA A 134 1.85 -2.04 1.24
CA ALA A 134 1.91 -0.61 1.55
C ALA A 134 1.06 -0.25 2.79
N SER A 135 -0.05 -0.95 2.99
CA SER A 135 -1.00 -0.66 4.06
C SER A 135 -0.66 -1.39 5.35
N GLN A 136 -0.72 -2.72 5.33
CA GLN A 136 -0.43 -3.58 6.47
C GLN A 136 1.07 -3.83 6.62
N GLY A 137 1.78 -4.14 5.52
CA GLY A 137 3.18 -4.55 5.60
C GLY A 137 4.17 -3.50 6.12
N LEU A 138 3.80 -2.22 6.07
CA LEU A 138 4.57 -1.12 6.67
C LEU A 138 3.93 -0.57 7.96
N ALA A 139 2.86 -1.19 8.47
CA ALA A 139 2.12 -0.67 9.61
C ALA A 139 2.97 -0.61 10.89
N GLY A 140 3.72 -1.67 11.20
CA GLY A 140 4.58 -1.73 12.38
C GLY A 140 5.68 -0.68 12.37
N LEU A 141 6.33 -0.46 11.22
CA LEU A 141 7.30 0.63 11.05
C LEU A 141 6.64 2.01 11.18
N ARG A 142 5.48 2.20 10.54
CA ARG A 142 4.74 3.47 10.58
C ARG A 142 4.28 3.82 12.00
N GLU A 143 3.89 2.84 12.80
CA GLU A 143 3.50 3.02 14.20
C GLU A 143 4.72 3.32 15.09
N ALA A 144 5.81 2.57 14.92
CA ALA A 144 6.98 2.66 15.79
C ALA A 144 7.87 3.88 15.50
N ASP A 145 8.05 4.21 14.22
CA ASP A 145 8.86 5.35 13.77
C ASP A 145 8.26 6.00 12.51
N PRO A 146 7.24 6.87 12.68
CA PRO A 146 6.63 7.61 11.59
C PRO A 146 7.64 8.44 10.78
N ALA A 147 8.70 8.95 11.42
CA ALA A 147 9.70 9.78 10.78
C ALA A 147 10.56 8.95 9.82
N ALA A 148 11.08 7.80 10.27
CA ALA A 148 11.83 6.89 9.41
C ALA A 148 10.98 6.34 8.26
N PHE A 149 9.68 6.07 8.51
CA PHE A 149 8.73 5.72 7.47
C PHE A 149 8.62 6.82 6.39
N LEU A 150 8.39 8.08 6.78
CA LEU A 150 8.25 9.20 5.85
C LEU A 150 9.55 9.51 5.10
N GLU A 151 10.70 9.42 5.77
CA GLU A 151 12.02 9.56 5.13
C GLU A 151 12.17 8.54 4.00
N ARG A 152 11.84 7.27 4.27
CA ARG A 152 11.93 6.23 3.27
C ARG A 152 10.96 6.44 2.11
N VAL A 153 9.72 6.82 2.40
CA VAL A 153 8.71 7.13 1.38
C VAL A 153 9.16 8.31 0.49
N SER A 154 9.82 9.31 1.06
CA SER A 154 10.44 10.41 0.30
C SER A 154 11.46 9.90 -0.72
N VAL A 155 12.34 9.00 -0.31
CA VAL A 155 13.33 8.37 -1.22
C VAL A 155 12.62 7.61 -2.35
N TRP A 156 11.55 6.88 -2.03
CA TRP A 156 10.79 6.12 -3.03
C TRP A 156 10.04 7.00 -4.03
N LEU A 157 9.48 8.15 -3.60
CA LEU A 157 8.86 9.12 -4.49
C LEU A 157 9.85 9.71 -5.51
N GLY A 158 11.10 9.93 -5.08
CA GLY A 158 12.21 10.39 -5.93
C GLY A 158 12.83 9.31 -6.82
N SER A 159 12.46 8.04 -6.65
CA SER A 159 13.05 6.93 -7.41
C SER A 159 12.73 7.03 -8.90
N THR A 160 13.64 6.56 -9.76
CA THR A 160 13.40 6.38 -11.21
C THR A 160 12.43 5.22 -11.50
N HIS A 161 12.29 4.26 -10.57
CA HIS A 161 11.39 3.12 -10.71
C HIS A 161 9.93 3.53 -10.51
N ARG A 162 9.12 3.44 -11.58
CA ARG A 162 7.70 3.81 -11.56
C ARG A 162 6.89 3.06 -10.50
N ARG A 163 7.17 1.78 -10.26
CA ARG A 163 6.47 0.98 -9.24
C ARG A 163 6.78 1.42 -7.83
N LEU A 164 8.03 1.79 -7.56
CA LEU A 164 8.43 2.26 -6.25
C LEU A 164 7.78 3.62 -5.94
N ARG A 165 7.66 4.51 -6.95
CA ARG A 165 6.85 5.75 -6.82
C ARG A 165 5.37 5.47 -6.57
N LEU A 166 4.78 4.51 -7.29
CA LEU A 166 3.39 4.10 -7.07
C LEU A 166 3.19 3.57 -5.65
N PHE A 167 4.09 2.69 -5.19
CA PHE A 167 4.08 2.12 -3.85
C PHE A 167 4.23 3.18 -2.77
N ALA A 168 5.09 4.19 -2.98
CA ALA A 168 5.22 5.33 -2.09
C ALA A 168 3.90 6.10 -1.92
N LEU A 169 3.16 6.32 -3.02
CA LEU A 169 1.83 6.95 -2.96
C LEU A 169 0.80 6.08 -2.24
N MET A 170 0.84 4.76 -2.43
CA MET A 170 -0.02 3.82 -1.69
C MET A 170 0.30 3.83 -0.19
N ALA A 171 1.59 3.91 0.17
CA ALA A 171 2.03 4.00 1.56
C ALA A 171 1.58 5.31 2.22
N LEU A 172 1.71 6.45 1.52
CA LEU A 172 1.17 7.73 1.98
C LEU A 172 -0.36 7.70 2.11
N GLN A 173 -1.06 7.07 1.16
CA GLN A 173 -2.50 6.88 1.25
C GLN A 173 -2.88 6.12 2.51
N SER A 174 -2.21 5.00 2.79
CA SER A 174 -2.47 4.23 4.01
C SER A 174 -2.18 5.02 5.29
N ALA A 175 -1.10 5.81 5.31
CA ALA A 175 -0.81 6.68 6.45
C ALA A 175 -1.90 7.75 6.64
N ALA A 176 -2.34 8.38 5.56
CA ALA A 176 -3.42 9.36 5.61
C ALA A 176 -4.78 8.74 5.99
N GLU A 177 -5.02 7.46 5.72
CA GLU A 177 -6.24 6.75 6.13
C GLU A 177 -6.24 6.38 7.62
N ASP A 178 -5.08 6.15 8.22
CA ASP A 178 -4.93 5.73 9.63
C ASP A 178 -5.17 6.89 10.61
N PRO A 179 -6.30 6.96 11.34
CA PRO A 179 -6.63 8.07 12.22
C PRO A 179 -5.55 8.41 13.27
N ALA A 180 -4.75 7.43 13.69
CA ALA A 180 -3.68 7.61 14.67
C ALA A 180 -2.43 8.27 14.08
N PHE A 181 -2.30 8.33 12.75
CA PHE A 181 -1.21 9.03 12.09
C PHE A 181 -1.46 10.54 12.08
N GLU A 182 -0.58 11.30 12.74
CA GLU A 182 -0.75 12.74 12.99
C GLU A 182 0.04 13.64 12.03
N ASP A 183 1.16 13.18 11.45
CA ASP A 183 2.07 14.02 10.66
C ASP A 183 1.62 14.24 9.21
N LEU A 184 0.38 14.70 9.04
CA LEU A 184 -0.16 15.16 7.76
C LEU A 184 0.63 16.33 7.14
N PRO A 185 1.18 17.30 7.91
CA PRO A 185 1.98 18.37 7.33
C PRO A 185 3.18 17.84 6.53
N THR A 186 3.87 16.80 7.00
CA THR A 186 4.96 16.19 6.23
C THR A 186 4.44 15.47 4.99
N VAL A 187 3.30 14.79 5.07
CA VAL A 187 2.65 14.18 3.89
C VAL A 187 2.40 15.23 2.79
N PHE A 188 1.84 16.39 3.13
CA PHE A 188 1.65 17.46 2.14
C PHE A 188 2.96 17.96 1.53
N ARG A 189 4.03 18.11 2.33
CA ARG A 189 5.36 18.50 1.79
C ARG A 189 5.92 17.47 0.82
N LEU A 190 5.73 16.17 1.10
CA LEU A 190 6.18 15.10 0.21
C LEU A 190 5.38 15.04 -1.11
N LEU A 191 4.14 15.53 -1.11
CA LEU A 191 3.30 15.56 -2.31
C LEU A 191 3.59 16.75 -3.23
N SER A 192 4.38 17.72 -2.79
CA SER A 192 4.72 18.88 -3.61
C SER A 192 5.39 18.47 -4.92
N GLY A 193 4.91 18.99 -6.06
CA GLY A 193 5.43 18.65 -7.38
C GLY A 193 5.06 17.24 -7.91
N VAL A 194 4.49 16.35 -7.10
CA VAL A 194 4.21 14.96 -7.51
C VAL A 194 3.20 14.89 -8.66
N SER A 195 2.29 15.86 -8.78
CA SER A 195 1.29 15.95 -9.85
C SER A 195 1.92 16.02 -11.24
N GLU A 196 3.10 16.64 -11.34
CA GLU A 196 3.85 16.77 -12.58
C GLU A 196 4.31 15.40 -13.08
N MET A 197 4.72 14.51 -12.17
CA MET A 197 5.26 13.20 -12.50
C MET A 197 4.19 12.10 -12.57
N ALA A 198 3.07 12.27 -11.88
CA ALA A 198 2.04 11.24 -11.73
C ALA A 198 1.29 10.96 -13.06
N ARG A 199 1.32 9.71 -13.51
CA ARG A 199 0.66 9.22 -14.74
C ARG A 199 -0.02 7.86 -14.51
N GLY A 200 -1.11 7.59 -15.24
CA GLY A 200 -1.86 6.33 -15.13
C GLY A 200 -2.30 6.04 -13.70
N GLU A 201 -1.98 4.86 -13.18
CA GLU A 201 -2.34 4.42 -11.83
C GLU A 201 -1.83 5.35 -10.72
N SER A 202 -0.60 5.86 -10.81
CA SER A 202 -0.04 6.78 -9.80
C SER A 202 -0.91 8.04 -9.66
N ARG A 203 -1.54 8.51 -10.75
CA ARG A 203 -2.46 9.64 -10.69
C ARG A 203 -3.77 9.27 -9.99
N GLN A 204 -4.29 8.06 -10.18
CA GLN A 204 -5.49 7.59 -9.49
C GLN A 204 -5.25 7.47 -7.98
N VAL A 205 -4.11 6.91 -7.57
CA VAL A 205 -3.71 6.82 -6.16
C VAL A 205 -3.52 8.22 -5.58
N LEU A 206 -2.83 9.14 -6.29
CA LEU A 206 -2.68 10.53 -5.86
C LEU A 206 -4.03 11.23 -5.62
N TYR A 207 -5.01 11.04 -6.50
CA TYR A 207 -6.33 11.64 -6.32
C TYR A 207 -7.10 11.03 -5.15
N THR A 208 -6.94 9.73 -4.93
CA THR A 208 -7.55 9.05 -3.79
C THR A 208 -6.93 9.54 -2.48
N LEU A 209 -5.61 9.65 -2.43
CA LEU A 209 -4.87 10.24 -1.31
C LEU A 209 -5.29 11.70 -1.06
N LEU A 210 -5.37 12.53 -2.11
CA LEU A 210 -5.82 13.92 -1.97
C LEU A 210 -7.22 13.96 -1.34
N ARG A 211 -8.16 13.14 -1.82
CA ARG A 211 -9.52 13.05 -1.24
C ARG A 211 -9.51 12.62 0.23
N THR A 212 -8.63 11.70 0.62
CA THR A 212 -8.46 11.34 2.03
C THR A 212 -7.94 12.54 2.84
N LEU A 213 -6.94 13.25 2.32
CA LEU A 213 -6.37 14.44 2.95
C LEU A 213 -7.37 15.59 3.05
N THR A 214 -8.22 15.82 2.05
CA THR A 214 -9.26 16.86 2.12
C THR A 214 -10.28 16.57 3.22
N ARG A 215 -10.56 15.29 3.51
CA ARG A 215 -11.46 14.88 4.59
C ARG A 215 -10.81 14.98 5.96
N ARG A 216 -9.53 14.59 6.07
CA ARG A 216 -8.75 14.66 7.31
C ARG A 216 -8.47 16.09 7.74
N SER A 217 -8.05 16.92 6.79
CA SER A 217 -7.56 18.28 7.05
C SER A 217 -7.89 19.22 5.90
N PRO A 218 -9.16 19.66 5.78
CA PRO A 218 -9.58 20.56 4.70
C PRO A 218 -8.75 21.88 4.61
N PRO A 219 -8.42 22.57 5.72
CA PRO A 219 -7.62 23.79 5.66
C PRO A 219 -6.21 23.57 5.06
N GLU A 220 -5.51 22.53 5.49
CA GLU A 220 -4.16 22.19 5.06
C GLU A 220 -4.15 21.76 3.60
N ALA A 221 -5.12 20.93 3.19
CA ALA A 221 -5.28 20.54 1.79
C ALA A 221 -5.56 21.74 0.88
N THR A 222 -6.32 22.72 1.38
CA THR A 222 -6.56 23.98 0.65
C THR A 222 -5.28 24.77 0.50
N ARG A 223 -4.51 24.94 1.58
CA ARG A 223 -3.23 25.67 1.55
C ARG A 223 -2.26 25.01 0.57
N PHE A 224 -2.08 23.71 0.66
CA PHE A 224 -1.26 22.93 -0.26
C PHE A 224 -1.62 23.16 -1.73
N LEU A 225 -2.91 23.08 -2.09
CA LEU A 225 -3.34 23.28 -3.47
C LEU A 225 -3.16 24.72 -3.95
N LEU A 226 -3.34 25.71 -3.07
CA LEU A 226 -3.08 27.12 -3.38
C LEU A 226 -1.59 27.36 -3.63
N ASP A 227 -0.72 26.79 -2.80
CA ASP A 227 0.74 26.89 -2.94
C ASP A 227 1.21 26.25 -4.26
N GLU A 228 0.74 25.04 -4.56
CA GLU A 228 1.01 24.36 -5.84
C GLU A 228 0.50 25.16 -7.05
N LEU A 229 -0.65 25.85 -6.90
CA LEU A 229 -1.22 26.67 -7.96
C LEU A 229 -0.40 27.94 -8.16
N ALA A 230 0.09 28.57 -7.09
CA ALA A 230 0.95 29.75 -7.13
C ALA A 230 2.30 29.44 -7.79
N CYS A 231 2.90 28.29 -7.47
CA CYS A 231 4.12 27.78 -8.11
C CYS A 231 3.91 27.28 -9.56
N ALA A 232 2.68 27.33 -10.07
CA ALA A 232 2.31 26.90 -11.41
C ALA A 232 2.71 25.45 -11.74
N ILE A 233 2.64 24.56 -10.75
CA ILE A 233 2.97 23.14 -10.94
C ILE A 233 2.01 22.50 -11.97
N PRO A 234 2.53 21.75 -12.96
CA PRO A 234 1.69 21.07 -13.94
C PRO A 234 0.71 20.09 -13.31
N GLY A 235 -0.54 20.13 -13.79
CA GLY A 235 -1.61 19.25 -13.33
C GLY A 235 -2.38 19.73 -12.10
N THR A 236 -1.89 20.74 -11.37
CA THR A 236 -2.55 21.26 -10.16
C THR A 236 -3.94 21.80 -10.43
N GLN A 237 -4.15 22.54 -11.52
CA GLN A 237 -5.51 23.01 -11.88
C GLN A 237 -6.50 21.86 -12.03
N ARG A 238 -6.07 20.74 -12.63
CA ARG A 238 -6.91 19.55 -12.79
C ARG A 238 -7.16 18.88 -11.44
N MET A 239 -6.14 18.78 -10.58
CA MET A 239 -6.30 18.27 -9.21
C MET A 239 -7.32 19.07 -8.42
N ILE A 240 -7.23 20.40 -8.45
CA ILE A 240 -8.19 21.27 -7.79
C ILE A 240 -9.59 20.97 -8.34
N ARG A 241 -9.79 21.05 -9.66
CA ARG A 241 -11.11 20.83 -10.29
C ARG A 241 -11.74 19.48 -9.90
N VAL A 242 -10.95 18.40 -9.88
CA VAL A 242 -11.44 17.04 -9.53
C VAL A 242 -11.73 16.90 -8.03
N SER A 243 -11.07 17.68 -7.17
CA SER A 243 -11.24 17.59 -5.71
C SER A 243 -12.24 18.59 -5.12
N LEU A 244 -12.69 19.60 -5.88
CA LEU A 244 -13.57 20.69 -5.39
C LEU A 244 -14.82 20.19 -4.64
N GLU A 245 -15.43 19.10 -5.10
CA GLU A 245 -16.64 18.56 -4.47
C GLU A 245 -16.39 17.99 -3.07
N HIS A 246 -15.14 17.60 -2.76
CA HIS A 246 -14.75 17.02 -1.48
C HIS A 246 -14.36 18.06 -0.42
N PHE A 247 -14.27 19.34 -0.80
CA PHE A 247 -14.00 20.43 0.15
C PHE A 247 -15.29 20.98 0.75
N PRO A 248 -15.28 21.43 2.02
CA PRO A 248 -16.35 22.25 2.59
C PRO A 248 -16.49 23.57 1.81
N GLU A 249 -17.66 24.19 1.93
CA GLU A 249 -18.05 25.35 1.12
C GLU A 249 -17.04 26.50 1.16
N ARG A 250 -16.56 26.87 2.36
CA ARG A 250 -15.59 27.96 2.53
C ARG A 250 -14.30 27.71 1.73
N GLN A 251 -13.71 26.53 1.86
CA GLN A 251 -12.48 26.16 1.16
C GLN A 251 -12.70 26.03 -0.35
N ARG A 252 -13.85 25.50 -0.75
CA ARG A 252 -14.25 25.36 -2.15
C ARG A 252 -14.31 26.71 -2.85
N GLU A 253 -14.91 27.73 -2.22
CA GLU A 253 -14.98 29.07 -2.79
C GLU A 253 -13.59 29.72 -2.91
N LEU A 254 -12.71 29.55 -1.93
CA LEU A 254 -11.32 30.01 -2.02
C LEU A 254 -10.58 29.41 -3.23
N LEU A 255 -10.70 28.09 -3.44
CA LEU A 255 -10.07 27.40 -4.57
C LEU A 255 -10.67 27.84 -5.91
N LYS A 256 -11.99 28.06 -6.00
CA LYS A 256 -12.64 28.58 -7.21
C LYS A 256 -12.16 29.99 -7.56
N GLN A 257 -12.06 30.87 -6.56
CA GLN A 257 -11.55 32.23 -6.74
C GLN A 257 -10.11 32.21 -7.26
N ALA A 258 -9.24 31.39 -6.67
CA ALA A 258 -7.86 31.24 -7.10
C ALA A 258 -7.73 30.71 -8.54
N LEU A 259 -8.57 29.72 -8.93
CA LEU A 259 -8.63 29.24 -10.31
C LEU A 259 -9.09 30.32 -11.29
N SER A 260 -10.10 31.12 -10.91
CA SER A 260 -10.62 32.21 -11.75
C SER A 260 -9.60 33.32 -11.96
N ALA A 261 -8.95 33.77 -10.87
CA ALA A 261 -7.90 34.79 -10.92
C ALA A 261 -6.75 34.38 -11.84
N LYS A 262 -6.33 33.10 -11.79
CA LYS A 262 -5.26 32.59 -12.66
C LYS A 262 -5.67 32.54 -14.14
N ASN A 263 -6.92 32.21 -14.44
CA ASN A 263 -7.43 32.23 -15.82
C ASN A 263 -7.53 33.66 -16.37
N GLN A 264 -7.87 34.65 -15.53
CA GLN A 264 -7.96 36.06 -15.92
C GLN A 264 -6.58 36.71 -16.10
N ALA A 265 -5.56 36.25 -15.36
CA ALA A 265 -4.20 36.79 -15.44
C ALA A 265 -3.42 36.42 -16.73
N GLY A 266 -4.03 35.68 -17.68
CA GLY A 266 -3.44 35.44 -19.01
C GLY A 266 -2.14 34.64 -19.03
N ILE A 267 -1.78 33.97 -17.92
CA ILE A 267 -0.63 33.08 -17.85
C ILE A 267 -1.06 31.71 -18.42
N ILE A 268 -1.19 31.60 -19.76
CA ILE A 268 -1.02 30.39 -20.62
C ILE A 268 -1.56 30.66 -22.06
N PRO A 269 -0.88 30.20 -23.14
CA PRO A 269 -1.41 30.20 -24.52
C PRO A 269 -2.53 29.15 -24.72
N PRO A 270 -3.42 29.31 -25.72
CA PRO A 270 -4.55 28.41 -25.94
C PRO A 270 -4.09 26.98 -26.30
N SER A 271 -5.01 26.05 -26.02
CA SER A 271 -4.88 24.58 -26.00
C SER A 271 -4.34 23.94 -27.28
#